data_AF-A0A0S7ZC77-F1
#
_entry.id   AF-A0A0S7ZC77-F1
#
_cell.length_a   1.000
_cell.length_b   1.000
_cell.length_c   1.000
_cell.angle_alpha   90.00
_cell.angle_beta   90.00
_cell.angle_gamma   90.00
#
_symmetry.space_group_name_H-M   'P 1'
#
loop_
_entity.id
_entity.type
_entity.pdbx_description
1 polymer ?
#
loop_
_entity_poly.entity_id
_entity_poly.type
_entity_poly.pdbx_seq_one_letter_code
_entity_poly.pdbx_strand_id
1 'polypeptide(L)'
;MPPITLSKDPKHKELEEFVSSFFQSHGYYIERNIIEREIEEVLELDIIITDYQLDLTDIRLIEVKSSKWGFHDIFKVRGWMDYLSISNALLITDNSKGGERDDFCKQRPKD
;
A
#
# COMPACT_ATOMS: atom_id res chain seq x y z
N MET A 1 -29.69 -7.46 15.46
CA MET A 1 -28.37 -6.81 15.26
C MET A 1 -28.53 -5.76 14.18
N PRO A 2 -28.01 -4.54 14.36
CA PRO A 2 -27.91 -3.60 13.26
C PRO A 2 -26.98 -4.17 12.18
N PRO A 3 -27.23 -3.90 10.89
CA PRO A 3 -26.34 -4.31 9.81
C PRO A 3 -24.98 -3.61 9.97
N ILE A 4 -23.90 -4.39 9.80
CA ILE A 4 -22.54 -3.85 9.76
C ILE A 4 -22.37 -3.19 8.38
N THR A 5 -22.22 -1.88 8.35
CA THR A 5 -21.97 -1.10 7.13
C THR A 5 -20.58 -0.48 7.19
N LEU A 6 -19.84 -0.58 6.08
CA LEU A 6 -18.57 0.11 5.92
C LEU A 6 -18.75 1.62 6.04
N SER A 7 -17.76 2.29 6.64
CA SER A 7 -17.68 3.75 6.63
C SER A 7 -17.70 4.26 5.19
N LYS A 8 -18.43 5.36 4.96
CA LYS A 8 -18.44 6.03 3.64
C LYS A 8 -17.11 6.74 3.34
N ASP A 9 -16.29 6.95 4.36
CA ASP A 9 -15.00 7.63 4.31
C ASP A 9 -14.01 6.84 5.19
N PRO A 10 -13.56 5.66 4.72
CA PRO A 10 -12.69 4.78 5.50
C PRO A 10 -11.32 5.44 5.72
N LYS A 11 -10.85 5.43 6.96
CA LYS A 11 -9.57 6.05 7.35
C LYS A 11 -8.65 5.04 8.01
N HIS A 12 -7.34 5.25 7.84
CA HIS A 12 -6.31 4.44 8.47
C HIS A 12 -6.57 2.93 8.23
N LYS A 13 -6.75 2.16 9.31
CA LYS A 13 -7.06 0.73 9.26
C LYS A 13 -8.29 0.37 8.43
N GLU A 14 -9.34 1.19 8.43
CA GLU A 14 -10.54 0.92 7.61
C GLU A 14 -10.22 1.03 6.12
N LEU A 15 -9.30 1.93 5.74
CA LEU A 15 -8.86 2.07 4.35
C LEU A 15 -7.98 0.89 3.95
N GLU A 16 -7.07 0.45 4.81
CA GLU A 16 -6.28 -0.76 4.60
C GLU A 16 -7.16 -2.01 4.46
N GLU A 17 -8.20 -2.14 5.30
CA GLU A 17 -9.18 -3.24 5.22
C GLU A 17 -9.98 -3.19 3.92
N PHE A 18 -10.40 -2.00 3.48
CA PHE A 18 -11.07 -1.82 2.20
C PHE A 18 -10.19 -2.25 1.03
N VAL A 19 -8.94 -1.74 0.99
CA VAL A 19 -7.96 -2.11 -0.05
C VAL A 19 -7.70 -3.61 -0.05
N SER A 20 -7.51 -4.20 1.13
CA SER A 20 -7.30 -5.64 1.29
C SER A 20 -8.48 -6.44 0.74
N SER A 21 -9.70 -6.05 1.08
CA SER A 21 -10.92 -6.72 0.63
C SER A 21 -11.09 -6.61 -0.89
N PHE A 22 -10.71 -5.45 -1.47
CA PHE A 22 -10.71 -5.25 -2.91
C PHE A 22 -9.79 -6.27 -3.60
N PHE A 23 -8.53 -6.38 -3.19
CA PHE A 23 -7.61 -7.37 -3.77
C PHE A 23 -8.03 -8.82 -3.47
N GLN A 24 -8.48 -9.10 -2.26
CA GLN A 24 -8.96 -10.45 -1.90
C GLN A 24 -10.11 -10.90 -2.79
N SER A 25 -11.04 -9.98 -3.12
CA SER A 25 -12.16 -10.29 -4.03
C SER A 25 -11.73 -10.57 -5.47
N HIS A 26 -10.54 -10.12 -5.87
CA HIS A 26 -9.91 -10.42 -7.15
C HIS A 26 -9.10 -11.72 -7.14
N GLY A 27 -9.07 -12.45 -6.03
CA GLY A 27 -8.39 -13.75 -5.94
C GLY A 27 -6.92 -13.69 -5.51
N TYR A 28 -6.43 -12.54 -5.06
CA TYR A 28 -5.10 -12.42 -4.47
C TYR A 28 -5.06 -13.03 -3.06
N TYR A 29 -3.95 -13.68 -2.71
CA TYR A 29 -3.64 -13.98 -1.31
C TYR A 29 -3.13 -12.72 -0.63
N ILE A 30 -3.61 -12.46 0.59
CA ILE A 30 -3.37 -11.19 1.29
C ILE A 30 -2.71 -11.46 2.65
N GLU A 31 -1.60 -10.78 2.89
CA GLU A 31 -0.96 -10.64 4.20
C GLU A 31 -1.06 -9.17 4.62
N ARG A 32 -1.40 -8.89 5.88
CA ARG A 32 -1.68 -7.53 6.36
C ARG A 32 -1.00 -7.26 7.68
N ASN A 33 -0.71 -5.98 7.94
CA ASN A 33 -0.17 -5.49 9.20
C ASN A 33 1.06 -6.30 9.63
N ILE A 34 2.02 -6.40 8.71
CA ILE A 34 3.23 -7.20 8.86
C ILE A 34 4.24 -6.33 9.62
N ILE A 35 4.57 -6.78 10.82
CA ILE A 35 5.49 -6.07 11.71
C ILE A 35 6.60 -7.03 12.12
N GLU A 36 7.85 -6.67 11.82
CA GLU A 36 9.03 -7.37 12.31
C GLU A 36 9.65 -6.57 13.46
N ARG A 37 9.76 -7.22 14.62
CA ARG A 37 10.37 -6.64 15.81
C ARG A 37 11.51 -7.53 16.28
N GLU A 38 12.69 -6.96 16.44
CA GLU A 38 13.78 -7.56 17.20
C GLU A 38 13.88 -6.86 18.57
N ILE A 39 14.94 -6.08 18.80
CA ILE A 39 15.07 -5.17 19.95
C ILE A 39 14.30 -3.87 19.68
N GLU A 40 14.27 -3.44 18.41
CA GLU A 40 13.46 -2.33 17.89
C GLU A 40 12.56 -2.82 16.75
N GLU A 41 11.64 -1.98 16.30
CA GLU A 41 10.82 -2.26 15.11
C GLU A 41 11.67 -2.07 13.85
N VAL A 42 11.91 -3.17 13.13
CA VAL A 42 12.76 -3.18 11.93
C VAL A 42 11.93 -2.92 10.69
N LEU A 43 10.69 -3.41 10.67
CA LEU A 43 9.82 -3.43 9.50
C LEU A 43 8.37 -3.21 9.90
N GLU A 44 7.68 -2.33 9.16
CA GLU A 44 6.23 -2.15 9.22
C GLU A 44 5.69 -2.00 7.78
N LEU A 45 4.87 -2.97 7.36
CA LEU A 45 4.21 -3.01 6.06
C LEU A 45 2.69 -3.10 6.24
N ASP A 46 1.95 -2.35 5.44
CA ASP A 46 0.49 -2.36 5.49
C ASP A 46 -0.05 -3.67 4.91
N ILE A 47 0.28 -3.98 3.64
CA ILE A 47 -0.28 -5.13 2.92
C ILE A 47 0.76 -5.72 1.95
N ILE A 48 0.86 -7.05 1.91
CA ILE A 48 1.48 -7.79 0.80
C ILE A 48 0.39 -8.59 0.09
N ILE A 49 0.40 -8.54 -1.24
CA ILE A 49 -0.45 -9.36 -2.08
C ILE A 49 0.38 -10.33 -2.91
N THR A 50 -0.14 -11.54 -3.07
CA THR A 50 0.48 -12.58 -3.89
C THR A 50 -0.51 -13.10 -4.92
N ASP A 51 -0.13 -13.02 -6.19
CA ASP A 51 -0.86 -13.63 -7.31
C ASP A 51 -0.35 -15.05 -7.55
N TYR A 52 -1.21 -16.03 -7.30
CA TYR A 52 -0.94 -17.45 -7.57
C TYR A 52 -1.55 -17.94 -8.90
N GLN A 53 -2.20 -17.07 -9.67
CA GLN A 53 -2.81 -17.46 -10.95
C GLN A 53 -1.81 -17.44 -12.11
N LEU A 54 -0.66 -16.80 -11.92
CA LEU A 54 0.41 -16.70 -12.90
C LEU A 54 1.41 -17.86 -12.76
N ASP A 55 2.05 -18.25 -13.87
CA ASP A 55 3.10 -19.29 -13.87
C ASP A 55 4.29 -18.93 -12.97
N LEU A 56 4.51 -17.63 -12.76
CA LEU A 56 5.46 -17.09 -11.80
C LEU A 56 4.69 -16.31 -10.74
N THR A 57 4.90 -16.66 -9.48
CA THR A 57 4.33 -15.95 -8.33
C THR A 57 4.69 -14.47 -8.39
N ASP A 58 3.68 -13.60 -8.50
CA ASP A 58 3.86 -12.14 -8.47
C ASP A 58 3.51 -11.61 -7.08
N ILE A 59 4.53 -11.14 -6.36
CA ILE A 59 4.40 -10.56 -5.03
C ILE A 59 4.47 -9.05 -5.16
N ARG A 60 3.50 -8.34 -4.57
CA ARG A 60 3.47 -6.88 -4.57
C ARG A 60 3.31 -6.33 -3.17
N LEU A 61 4.13 -5.34 -2.84
CA LEU A 61 3.97 -4.52 -1.64
C LEU A 61 2.92 -3.45 -1.86
N ILE A 62 2.01 -3.26 -0.92
CA ILE A 62 1.03 -2.17 -0.95
C ILE A 62 1.18 -1.34 0.33
N GLU A 63 1.46 -0.05 0.15
CA GLU A 63 1.44 0.96 1.22
C GLU A 63 0.22 1.86 1.02
N VAL A 64 -0.51 2.14 2.10
CA VAL A 64 -1.77 2.89 2.11
C VAL A 64 -1.58 4.18 2.91
N LYS A 65 -1.96 5.32 2.33
CA LYS A 65 -1.89 6.64 2.98
C LYS A 65 -3.25 7.33 2.95
N SER A 66 -3.86 7.50 4.13
CA SER A 66 -5.09 8.28 4.31
C SER A 66 -4.82 9.77 4.63
N SER A 67 -3.56 10.18 4.67
CA SER A 67 -3.10 11.55 4.93
C SER A 67 -2.31 12.10 3.74
N LYS A 68 -1.82 13.34 3.86
CA LYS A 68 -0.84 13.88 2.92
C LYS A 68 0.36 12.92 2.83
N TRP A 69 0.85 12.72 1.61
CA TRP A 69 2.00 11.88 1.30
C TRP A 69 3.05 12.68 0.54
N GLY A 70 4.30 12.23 0.61
CA GLY A 70 5.45 12.89 -0.03
C GLY A 70 6.55 11.93 -0.46
N PHE A 71 7.71 12.46 -0.82
CA PHE A 71 8.84 11.63 -1.29
C PHE A 71 9.34 10.64 -0.24
N HIS A 72 9.25 10.98 1.03
CA HIS A 72 9.61 10.07 2.12
C HIS A 72 8.83 8.74 2.03
N ASP A 73 7.54 8.77 1.67
CA ASP A 73 6.73 7.57 1.51
C ASP A 73 7.20 6.72 0.31
N ILE A 74 7.64 7.36 -0.78
CA ILE A 74 8.23 6.67 -1.93
C ILE A 74 9.54 5.97 -1.52
N PHE A 75 10.40 6.67 -0.77
CA PHE A 75 11.66 6.09 -0.30
C PHE A 75 11.46 4.97 0.70
N LYS A 76 10.46 5.07 1.59
CA LYS A 76 10.04 3.97 2.47
C LYS A 76 9.68 2.72 1.65
N VAL A 77 8.75 2.87 0.69
CA VAL A 77 8.30 1.77 -0.16
C VAL A 77 9.47 1.17 -0.95
N ARG A 78 10.31 2.00 -1.57
CA ARG A 78 11.49 1.52 -2.30
C ARG A 78 12.48 0.79 -1.39
N GLY A 79 12.73 1.31 -0.19
CA GLY A 79 13.59 0.67 0.80
C GLY A 79 13.10 -0.74 1.16
N TRP A 80 11.78 -0.90 1.35
CA TRP A 80 11.17 -2.22 1.60
C TRP A 80 11.21 -3.15 0.40
N MET A 81 11.02 -2.63 -0.82
CA MET A 81 11.21 -3.43 -2.04
C MET A 81 12.63 -3.99 -2.13
N ASP A 82 13.63 -3.16 -1.84
CA ASP A 82 15.04 -3.57 -1.84
C ASP A 82 15.35 -4.57 -0.73
N TYR A 83 14.87 -4.30 0.50
CA TYR A 83 15.09 -5.16 1.65
C TYR A 83 14.50 -6.57 1.46
N LEU A 84 13.28 -6.66 0.90
CA LEU A 84 12.54 -7.92 0.74
C LEU A 84 12.73 -8.58 -0.63
N SER A 85 13.54 -7.97 -1.51
CA SER A 85 13.70 -8.41 -2.90
C SER A 85 12.36 -8.49 -3.68
N ILE A 86 11.46 -7.55 -3.43
CA ILE A 86 10.16 -7.43 -4.11
C ILE A 86 10.28 -6.47 -5.30
N SER A 87 9.81 -6.89 -6.48
CA SER A 87 9.96 -6.14 -7.73
C SER A 87 8.87 -5.10 -7.97
N ASN A 88 7.68 -5.29 -7.39
CA ASN A 88 6.49 -4.49 -7.67
C ASN A 88 5.89 -3.91 -6.38
N ALA A 89 5.47 -2.64 -6.41
CA ALA A 89 4.77 -2.03 -5.30
C ALA A 89 3.69 -1.04 -5.76
N LEU A 90 2.69 -0.82 -4.89
CA LEU A 90 1.61 0.13 -5.06
C LEU A 90 1.57 1.07 -3.85
N LEU A 91 1.54 2.37 -4.11
CA LEU A 91 1.24 3.38 -3.10
C LEU A 91 -0.20 3.88 -3.35
N ILE A 92 -1.12 3.55 -2.44
CA ILE A 92 -2.53 3.91 -2.54
C ILE A 92 -2.79 5.11 -1.63
N THR A 93 -3.30 6.19 -2.20
CA THR A 93 -3.48 7.46 -1.49
C THR A 93 -4.88 8.01 -1.72
N ASP A 94 -5.45 8.67 -0.72
CA ASP A 94 -6.66 9.47 -0.93
C ASP A 94 -6.34 10.75 -1.72
N ASN A 95 -6.97 10.91 -2.88
CA ASN A 95 -6.83 12.08 -3.76
C ASN A 95 -7.31 13.39 -3.12
N SER A 96 -8.12 13.34 -2.06
CA SER A 96 -8.66 14.54 -1.41
C SER A 96 -7.61 15.40 -0.70
N LYS A 97 -6.41 14.84 -0.42
CA LYS A 97 -5.40 15.49 0.44
C LYS A 97 -4.09 15.89 -0.25
N GLY A 98 -4.03 15.90 -1.58
CA GLY A 98 -2.95 16.52 -2.37
C GLY A 98 -1.53 16.16 -1.93
N GLY A 99 -0.94 15.12 -2.51
CA GLY A 99 0.47 14.78 -2.27
C GLY A 99 1.42 15.78 -2.95
N GLU A 100 2.67 15.82 -2.48
CA GLU A 100 3.76 16.60 -3.13
C GLU A 100 4.02 16.18 -4.60
N ARG A 101 3.37 15.10 -5.06
CA ARG A 101 3.34 14.63 -6.45
C ARG A 101 2.79 15.65 -7.43
N ASP A 102 1.82 16.47 -7.02
CA ASP A 102 1.20 17.44 -7.92
C ASP A 102 2.22 18.46 -8.45
N ASP A 103 3.34 18.63 -7.77
CA ASP A 103 4.43 19.52 -8.22
C ASP A 103 5.49 18.75 -9.02
N PHE A 104 5.80 17.50 -8.64
CA PHE A 104 6.84 16.71 -9.31
C PHE A 104 6.42 16.12 -10.67
N CYS A 105 5.20 15.58 -10.79
CA CYS A 105 4.75 15.01 -12.08
C CYS A 105 4.48 16.09 -13.14
N LYS A 106 4.21 17.33 -12.73
CA LYS A 106 4.05 18.49 -13.64
C LYS A 106 5.38 19.03 -14.18
N GLN A 107 6.51 18.62 -13.60
CA GLN A 107 7.85 19.10 -13.95
C GLN A 107 8.64 18.16 -14.86
N ARG A 108 8.06 17.04 -15.34
CA ARG A 108 8.74 16.26 -16.39
C ARG A 108 8.91 17.14 -17.62
N PRO A 109 10.14 17.29 -18.15
CA PRO A 109 10.32 17.83 -19.49
C PRO A 109 9.47 16.98 -20.44
N LYS A 110 8.68 17.64 -21.27
CA LYS A 110 8.15 16.97 -22.47
C LYS A 110 9.37 16.80 -23.38
N ASP A 111 9.84 15.58 -23.51
CA ASP A 111 10.71 15.20 -24.63
C ASP A 111 9.99 15.46 -25.96
#